data_AF-A0A2S3Z6A6-F1
#
_entry.id   AF-A0A2S3Z6A6-F1
#
_cell.length_a   1.000
_cell.length_b   1.000
_cell.length_c   1.000
_cell.angle_alpha   90.00
_cell.angle_beta   90.00
_cell.angle_gamma   90.00
#
_symmetry.space_group_name_H-M   'P 1'
#
loop_
_entity.id
_entity.type
_entity.pdbx_description
1 polymer ?
#
loop_
_entity_poly.entity_id
_entity_poly.type
_entity_poly.pdbx_seq_one_letter_code
_entity_poly.pdbx_strand_id
1 'polypeptide(L)'
;MINGFKEFIMRGNVIELAVAVVIGAAFTGLVNAIVTGIFNPLIAAIFNADTLKNSLTVPIGDAELSFGLVLAALIQFLLVAAVVYFAFVMPLNKLKENQARRRQAGVPLDPKKNPVTDLDLLTEIRDLLAAQNGAVTPVAATDAPAPFADAASGAPKHTL
;
A
#
# COMPACT_ATOMS: atom_id res chain seq x y z
N MET A 1 8.29 -0.71 33.03
CA MET A 1 7.89 0.19 31.92
C MET A 1 8.80 0.03 30.70
N ILE A 2 10.13 0.07 30.86
CA ILE A 2 11.08 -0.07 29.73
C ILE A 2 10.98 -1.43 29.00
N ASN A 3 10.73 -2.53 29.73
CA ASN A 3 10.53 -3.85 29.11
C ASN A 3 9.26 -3.90 28.24
N GLY A 4 8.14 -3.35 28.71
CA GLY A 4 6.90 -3.28 27.94
C GLY A 4 6.99 -2.35 26.71
N PHE A 5 7.81 -1.30 26.77
CA PHE A 5 8.11 -0.45 25.62
C PHE A 5 8.95 -1.19 24.57
N LYS A 6 9.98 -1.95 24.99
CA LYS A 6 10.75 -2.80 24.09
C LYS A 6 9.86 -3.84 23.42
N GLU A 7 8.96 -4.47 24.16
CA GLU A 7 8.02 -5.48 23.65
C GLU A 7 6.97 -4.89 22.69
N PHE A 8 6.58 -3.63 22.88
CA PHE A 8 5.74 -2.87 21.96
C PHE A 8 6.46 -2.52 20.65
N ILE A 9 7.70 -2.02 20.73
CA ILE A 9 8.52 -1.69 19.55
C ILE A 9 8.91 -2.97 18.80
N MET A 10 9.23 -4.05 19.50
CA MET A 10 9.55 -5.35 18.88
C MET A 10 8.37 -6.00 18.15
N ARG A 11 7.16 -5.44 18.28
CA ARG A 11 6.04 -5.76 17.42
C ARG A 11 6.35 -5.17 16.02
N GLY A 12 6.87 -5.99 15.11
CA GLY A 12 7.48 -5.58 13.83
C GLY A 12 6.71 -4.51 13.03
N ASN A 13 5.38 -4.55 13.06
CA ASN A 13 4.51 -3.54 12.45
C ASN A 13 4.81 -2.09 12.92
N VAL A 14 5.24 -1.87 14.16
CA VAL A 14 5.55 -0.52 14.69
C VAL A 14 6.88 -0.01 14.15
N ILE A 15 7.90 -0.87 14.08
CA ILE A 15 9.22 -0.50 13.55
C ILE A 15 9.11 -0.16 12.06
N GLU A 16 8.44 -0.99 11.27
CA GLU A 16 8.28 -0.76 9.82
C GLU A 16 7.57 0.57 9.54
N LEU A 17 6.49 0.86 10.27
CA LEU A 17 5.78 2.13 10.14
C LEU A 17 6.64 3.32 10.60
N ALA A 18 7.36 3.19 11.72
CA ALA A 18 8.24 4.26 12.22
C ALA A 18 9.36 4.57 11.22
N VAL A 19 10.01 3.55 10.65
CA VAL A 19 11.06 3.70 9.63
C VAL A 19 10.50 4.37 8.37
N ALA A 20 9.32 3.94 7.91
CA ALA A 20 8.67 4.55 6.75
C ALA A 20 8.41 6.05 6.93
N VAL A 21 7.91 6.47 8.10
CA VAL A 21 7.64 7.88 8.41
C VAL A 21 8.93 8.70 8.48
N VAL A 22 9.97 8.20 9.15
CA VAL A 22 11.25 8.92 9.29
C VAL A 22 11.93 9.09 7.94
N ILE A 23 11.99 8.04 7.12
CA ILE A 23 12.57 8.10 5.77
C ILE A 23 11.74 9.04 4.88
N GLY A 24 10.41 8.98 4.95
CA GLY A 24 9.52 9.87 4.19
C GLY A 24 9.75 11.34 4.52
N ALA A 25 9.89 11.68 5.80
CA ALA A 25 10.17 13.04 6.25
C ALA A 25 11.55 13.54 5.78
N ALA A 26 12.59 12.72 5.96
CA ALA A 26 13.95 13.07 5.54
C ALA A 26 14.05 13.27 4.02
N PHE A 27 13.40 12.40 3.25
CA PHE A 27 13.38 12.51 1.79
C PHE A 27 12.62 13.75 1.31
N THR A 28 11.46 14.04 1.91
CA THR A 28 10.72 15.28 1.62
C THR A 28 11.58 16.51 1.89
N GLY A 29 12.36 16.50 2.98
CA GLY A 29 13.34 17.54 3.28
C GLY A 29 14.41 17.70 2.19
N LEU A 30 14.97 16.59 1.69
CA LEU A 30 15.96 16.61 0.61
C LEU A 30 15.39 17.20 -0.68
N VAL A 31 14.19 16.75 -1.10
CA VAL A 31 13.55 17.27 -2.31
C VAL A 31 13.23 18.76 -2.15
N ASN A 32 12.68 19.16 -1.00
CA ASN A 32 12.40 20.57 -0.72
C ASN A 32 13.67 21.44 -0.77
N ALA A 33 14.80 20.96 -0.24
CA ALA A 33 16.06 21.68 -0.30
C ALA A 33 16.54 21.90 -1.74
N ILE A 34 16.41 20.88 -2.60
CA ILE A 34 16.77 20.98 -4.02
C ILE A 34 15.85 21.96 -4.74
N VAL A 35 14.53 21.84 -4.53
CA VAL A 35 13.57 22.73 -5.21
C VAL A 35 13.73 24.17 -4.72
N THR A 36 13.88 24.38 -3.41
CA THR A 36 14.08 25.72 -2.84
C THR A 36 15.44 26.32 -3.22
N GLY A 37 16.49 25.51 -3.28
CA GLY A 37 17.86 25.96 -3.56
C GLY A 37 18.16 26.20 -5.03
N ILE A 38 17.53 25.44 -5.94
CA ILE A 38 17.83 25.48 -7.38
C ILE A 38 16.65 26.01 -8.19
N PHE A 39 15.45 25.47 -7.97
CA PHE A 39 14.30 25.79 -8.80
C PHE A 39 13.66 27.13 -8.44
N ASN A 40 13.55 27.49 -7.14
CA ASN A 40 12.98 28.78 -6.76
C ASN A 40 13.78 29.98 -7.31
N PRO A 41 15.12 30.01 -7.27
CA PRO A 41 15.89 31.07 -7.91
C PRO A 41 15.71 31.11 -9.43
N LEU A 42 15.63 29.95 -10.09
CA LEU A 42 15.37 29.86 -11.54
C LEU A 42 13.99 30.40 -11.92
N ILE A 43 12.96 30.01 -11.17
CA ILE A 43 11.59 30.51 -11.36
C ILE A 43 11.56 32.01 -11.07
N ALA A 44 12.17 32.49 -9.99
CA ALA A 44 12.22 33.91 -9.66
C ALA A 44 12.95 34.74 -10.73
N ALA A 45 13.98 34.17 -11.37
CA ALA A 45 14.68 34.80 -12.49
C ALA A 45 13.83 34.84 -13.77
N ILE A 46 13.10 33.76 -14.09
CA ILE A 46 12.25 33.66 -15.29
C ILE A 46 10.98 34.51 -15.15
N PHE A 47 10.34 34.47 -13.99
CA PHE A 47 9.14 35.26 -13.67
C PHE A 47 9.47 36.68 -13.23
N ASN A 48 10.75 37.04 -13.18
CA ASN A 48 11.28 38.35 -12.87
C ASN A 48 10.63 38.96 -11.62
N ALA A 49 11.20 38.65 -10.44
CA ALA A 49 10.71 39.08 -9.13
C ALA A 49 10.41 40.60 -9.04
N ASP A 50 11.07 41.42 -9.87
CA ASP A 50 10.81 42.87 -9.97
C ASP A 50 9.48 43.22 -10.66
N THR A 51 8.96 42.37 -11.55
CA THR A 51 7.68 42.62 -12.24
C THR A 51 6.47 42.19 -11.40
N LEU A 52 6.60 41.15 -10.57
CA LEU A 52 5.54 40.72 -9.65
C LEU A 52 5.43 41.61 -8.41
N LYS A 53 6.55 42.10 -7.86
CA LYS A 53 6.56 43.08 -6.77
C LYS A 53 5.99 44.45 -7.17
N ASN A 54 6.11 44.84 -8.44
CA ASN A 54 5.65 46.15 -8.90
C ASN A 54 4.28 46.13 -9.60
N SER A 55 3.78 44.97 -10.07
CA SER A 55 2.52 44.88 -10.81
C SER A 55 1.34 44.28 -10.03
N LEU A 56 1.56 43.63 -8.87
CA LEU A 56 0.49 43.03 -8.06
C LEU A 56 0.35 43.63 -6.64
N THR A 57 1.05 44.71 -6.36
CA THR A 57 0.89 45.45 -5.10
C THR A 57 -0.21 46.48 -5.28
N VAL A 58 -1.47 46.03 -5.26
CA VAL A 58 -2.61 46.91 -4.99
C VAL A 58 -2.71 46.98 -3.47
N PRO A 59 -2.37 48.11 -2.83
CA PRO A 59 -2.44 48.21 -1.37
C PRO A 59 -3.91 48.08 -0.93
N ILE A 60 -4.23 46.98 -0.26
CA ILE A 60 -5.47 46.82 0.51
C ILE A 60 -5.05 46.89 1.99
N GLY A 61 -4.82 48.11 2.50
CA GLY A 61 -4.35 48.32 3.87
C GLY A 61 -2.98 47.66 4.17
N ASP A 62 -2.85 47.03 5.33
CA ASP A 62 -1.62 46.37 5.83
C ASP A 62 -1.43 44.90 5.35
N ALA A 63 -2.24 44.42 4.40
CA ALA A 63 -2.18 43.02 3.95
C ALA A 63 -1.85 42.91 2.44
N GLU A 64 -0.67 42.40 2.12
CA GLU A 64 -0.30 42.00 0.76
C GLU A 64 -0.99 40.68 0.38
N LEU A 65 -2.10 40.74 -0.37
CA LEU A 65 -2.70 39.56 -1.01
C LEU A 65 -1.81 39.06 -2.14
N SER A 66 -0.81 38.26 -1.77
CA SER A 66 0.18 37.69 -2.68
C SER A 66 -0.39 36.48 -3.42
N PHE A 67 -1.21 36.68 -4.46
CA PHE A 67 -1.60 35.61 -5.40
C PHE A 67 -0.37 34.88 -5.98
N GLY A 68 0.76 35.59 -6.09
CA GLY A 68 2.06 35.03 -6.46
C GLY A 68 2.59 33.99 -5.47
N LEU A 69 2.30 34.11 -4.16
CA LEU A 69 2.72 33.12 -3.16
C LEU A 69 1.99 31.78 -3.35
N VAL A 70 0.67 31.85 -3.63
CA VAL A 70 -0.15 30.67 -3.88
C VAL A 70 0.27 29.99 -5.18
N LEU A 71 0.51 30.77 -6.24
CA LEU A 71 0.99 30.23 -7.52
C LEU A 71 2.39 29.61 -7.39
N ALA A 72 3.30 30.26 -6.67
CA ALA A 72 4.63 29.72 -6.38
C ALA A 72 4.55 28.42 -5.57
N ALA A 73 3.69 28.35 -4.56
CA ALA A 73 3.45 27.13 -3.78
C ALA A 73 2.87 26.00 -4.64
N LEU A 74 2.00 26.32 -5.60
CA LEU A 74 1.44 25.34 -6.55
C LEU A 74 2.53 24.80 -7.50
N ILE A 75 3.37 25.67 -8.05
CA ILE A 75 4.49 25.29 -8.91
C ILE A 75 5.50 24.44 -8.13
N GLN A 76 5.82 24.85 -6.90
CA GLN A 76 6.65 24.09 -5.96
C GLN A 76 6.10 22.68 -5.74
N PHE A 77 4.81 22.56 -5.44
CA PHE A 77 4.15 21.27 -5.22
C PHE A 77 4.23 20.37 -6.46
N LEU A 78 3.96 20.93 -7.65
CA LEU A 78 4.07 20.21 -8.93
C LEU A 78 5.50 19.73 -9.20
N LEU A 79 6.52 20.53 -8.89
CA LEU A 79 7.92 20.14 -9.05
C LEU A 79 8.31 19.01 -8.10
N VAL A 80 7.96 19.10 -6.82
CA VAL A 80 8.21 18.04 -5.84
C VAL A 80 7.53 16.74 -6.29
N ALA A 81 6.26 16.82 -6.70
CA ALA A 81 5.50 15.68 -7.19
C ALA A 81 6.14 15.05 -8.44
N ALA A 82 6.63 15.87 -9.39
CA ALA A 82 7.31 15.41 -10.58
C ALA A 82 8.61 14.67 -10.24
N VAL A 83 9.44 15.22 -9.34
CA VAL A 83 10.69 14.58 -8.90
C VAL A 83 10.41 13.24 -8.23
N VAL A 84 9.44 13.18 -7.31
CA VAL A 84 9.04 11.94 -6.63
C VAL A 84 8.53 10.91 -7.62
N TYR A 85 7.68 11.33 -8.57
CA TYR A 85 7.12 10.45 -9.59
C TYR A 85 8.20 9.84 -10.48
N PHE A 86 9.11 10.65 -11.02
CA PHE A 86 10.18 10.16 -11.89
C PHE A 86 11.23 9.33 -11.15
N ALA A 87 11.58 9.69 -9.91
CA ALA A 87 12.61 8.98 -9.15
C ALA A 87 12.13 7.66 -8.52
N PHE A 88 10.84 7.56 -8.14
CA PHE A 88 10.32 6.37 -7.44
C PHE A 88 9.18 5.69 -8.18
N VAL A 89 8.13 6.42 -8.55
CA VAL A 89 6.91 5.81 -9.10
C VAL A 89 7.17 5.16 -10.47
N MET A 90 7.85 5.86 -11.37
CA MET A 90 8.21 5.33 -12.69
C MET A 90 9.08 4.06 -12.61
N PRO A 91 10.22 4.02 -11.89
CA PRO A 91 11.03 2.80 -11.81
C PRO A 91 10.31 1.68 -11.07
N LEU A 92 9.56 1.96 -9.99
CA LEU A 92 8.78 0.93 -9.29
C LEU A 92 7.68 0.34 -10.19
N ASN A 93 6.98 1.17 -10.97
CA ASN A 93 5.98 0.70 -11.92
C ASN A 93 6.62 -0.16 -13.02
N LYS A 94 7.78 0.26 -13.55
CA LYS A 94 8.53 -0.51 -14.56
C LYS A 94 9.02 -1.85 -14.02
N LEU A 95 9.47 -1.90 -12.77
CA LEU A 95 9.87 -3.14 -12.11
C LEU A 95 8.68 -4.08 -11.89
N LYS A 96 7.55 -3.55 -11.40
CA LYS A 96 6.31 -4.33 -11.22
C LYS A 96 5.81 -4.91 -12.54
N GLU A 97 5.81 -4.12 -13.61
CA GLU A 97 5.40 -4.57 -14.94
C GLU A 97 6.36 -5.64 -15.50
N ASN A 98 7.67 -5.48 -15.30
CA ASN A 98 8.66 -6.50 -15.66
C ASN A 98 8.48 -7.79 -14.86
N GLN A 99 8.15 -7.72 -13.58
CA GLN A 99 7.87 -8.90 -12.77
C GLN A 99 6.56 -9.58 -13.19
N ALA A 100 5.51 -8.81 -13.50
CA ALA A 100 4.24 -9.34 -14.01
C ALA A 100 4.41 -10.05 -15.36
N ARG A 101 5.17 -9.46 -16.29
CA ARG A 101 5.52 -10.09 -17.58
C ARG A 101 6.30 -11.39 -17.39
N ARG A 102 7.26 -11.42 -16.46
CA ARG A 102 8.05 -12.65 -16.17
C ARG A 102 7.20 -13.75 -15.54
N ARG A 103 6.21 -13.40 -14.70
CA ARG A 103 5.23 -14.34 -14.14
C ARG A 103 4.34 -14.96 -15.22
N GLN A 104 3.88 -14.18 -16.19
CA GLN A 104 3.04 -14.65 -17.30
C GLN A 104 3.81 -15.50 -18.32
N ALA A 105 5.11 -15.28 -18.47
CA ALA A 105 5.97 -16.00 -19.41
C ALA A 105 6.52 -17.35 -18.88
N GLY A 106 6.11 -17.81 -17.70
CA GLY A 106 6.50 -19.12 -17.15
C GLY A 106 7.99 -19.29 -16.84
N VAL A 107 8.75 -18.19 -16.77
CA VAL A 107 10.19 -18.23 -16.46
C VAL A 107 10.35 -18.47 -14.95
N PRO A 108 11.12 -19.49 -14.50
CA PRO A 108 11.34 -19.76 -13.09
C PRO A 108 11.81 -18.50 -12.37
N LEU A 109 11.04 -18.05 -11.39
CA LEU A 109 11.42 -16.94 -10.53
C LEU A 109 12.56 -17.45 -9.64
N ASP A 110 13.71 -16.77 -9.65
CA ASP A 110 14.77 -17.02 -8.68
C ASP A 110 14.16 -17.00 -7.26
N PRO A 111 14.19 -18.12 -6.52
CA PRO A 111 13.56 -18.23 -5.19
C PRO A 111 14.12 -17.23 -4.17
N LYS A 112 15.33 -16.70 -4.44
CA LYS A 112 16.00 -15.69 -3.61
C LYS A 112 15.43 -14.28 -3.75
N LYS A 113 14.68 -13.98 -4.82
CA LYS A 113 14.22 -12.61 -5.15
C LYS A 113 12.71 -12.41 -5.04
N ASN A 114 11.93 -13.49 -5.10
CA ASN A 114 10.51 -13.51 -4.80
C ASN A 114 10.27 -14.72 -3.88
N PRO A 115 10.12 -14.52 -2.56
CA PRO A 115 9.68 -15.61 -1.70
C PRO A 115 8.33 -16.11 -2.24
N VAL A 116 8.15 -17.43 -2.25
CA VAL A 116 6.86 -18.06 -2.58
C VAL A 116 5.81 -17.35 -1.73
N THR A 117 4.84 -16.71 -2.37
CA THR A 117 3.83 -15.95 -1.63
C THR A 117 2.77 -16.90 -1.11
N ASP A 118 2.13 -16.57 0.02
CA ASP A 118 1.03 -17.38 0.55
C ASP A 118 -0.07 -17.61 -0.50
N LEU A 119 -0.27 -16.65 -1.41
CA LEU A 119 -1.20 -16.76 -2.53
C LEU A 119 -0.79 -17.85 -3.53
N ASP A 120 0.51 -18.01 -3.82
CA ASP A 120 1.02 -19.08 -4.68
C ASP A 120 0.78 -20.45 -4.04
N LEU A 121 1.07 -20.60 -2.74
CA LEU A 121 0.81 -21.83 -1.98
C LEU A 121 -0.69 -22.14 -1.93
N LEU A 122 -1.55 -21.13 -1.71
CA LEU A 122 -3.00 -21.31 -1.71
C LEU A 122 -3.53 -21.72 -3.09
N THR A 123 -2.92 -21.23 -4.16
CA THR A 123 -3.26 -21.65 -5.53
C THR A 123 -2.88 -23.11 -5.76
N GLU A 124 -1.66 -23.50 -5.34
CA GLU A 124 -1.20 -24.88 -5.41
C GLU A 124 -2.09 -25.81 -4.56
N ILE A 125 -2.43 -25.43 -3.33
CA ILE A 125 -3.36 -26.19 -2.47
C ILE A 125 -4.74 -26.30 -3.11
N ARG A 126 -5.28 -25.23 -3.71
CA ARG A 126 -6.57 -25.26 -4.42
C ARG A 126 -6.52 -26.26 -5.57
N ASP A 127 -5.45 -26.24 -6.36
CA ASP A 127 -5.30 -27.11 -7.52
C ASP A 127 -5.12 -28.58 -7.11
N LEU A 128 -4.35 -28.84 -6.04
CA LEU A 128 -4.22 -30.17 -5.42
C LEU A 128 -5.56 -30.68 -4.87
N LEU A 129 -6.34 -29.81 -4.21
CA LEU A 129 -7.62 -30.18 -3.63
C LEU A 129 -8.72 -30.37 -4.70
N ALA A 130 -8.69 -29.59 -5.78
CA ALA A 130 -9.54 -29.78 -6.95
C ALA A 130 -9.21 -31.10 -7.66
N ALA A 131 -7.93 -31.44 -7.81
CA ALA A 131 -7.49 -32.73 -8.35
C ALA A 131 -7.91 -33.90 -7.44
N GLN A 132 -7.83 -33.73 -6.12
CA GLN A 132 -8.22 -34.75 -5.14
C GLN A 132 -9.74 -34.94 -5.09
N ASN A 133 -10.53 -33.86 -5.12
CA ASN A 133 -12.00 -33.92 -5.18
C ASN A 133 -12.53 -34.46 -6.51
N GLY A 134 -11.83 -34.22 -7.63
CA GLY A 134 -12.17 -34.81 -8.92
C GLY A 134 -11.89 -36.32 -9.01
N ALA A 135 -11.00 -36.85 -8.17
CA ALA A 135 -10.67 -38.27 -8.09
C ALA A 135 -11.61 -39.08 -7.17
N VAL A 136 -12.50 -38.42 -6.42
CA VAL A 136 -13.56 -39.08 -5.65
C VAL A 136 -14.66 -39.51 -6.62
N THR A 137 -14.47 -40.69 -7.22
CA THR A 137 -15.54 -41.43 -7.89
C THR A 137 -16.70 -41.56 -6.89
N PRO A 138 -17.98 -41.32 -7.26
CA PRO A 138 -19.09 -41.55 -6.34
C PRO A 138 -19.07 -43.02 -5.98
N VAL A 139 -18.65 -43.34 -4.75
CA VAL A 139 -18.93 -44.65 -4.16
C VAL A 139 -20.46 -44.72 -4.12
N ALA A 140 -21.02 -45.57 -4.98
CA ALA A 140 -22.45 -45.83 -5.04
C ALA A 140 -22.97 -46.04 -3.61
N ALA A 141 -23.98 -45.28 -3.23
CA ALA A 141 -24.65 -45.40 -1.94
C ALA A 141 -25.35 -46.77 -1.86
N THR A 142 -24.64 -47.80 -1.40
CA THR A 142 -25.22 -49.10 -1.08
C THR A 142 -25.48 -49.33 0.40
N ASP A 143 -25.06 -48.43 1.30
CA ASP A 143 -25.36 -48.55 2.73
C ASP A 143 -26.19 -47.37 3.22
N ALA A 144 -27.49 -47.40 2.92
CA ALA A 144 -28.47 -46.61 3.65
C ALA A 144 -28.76 -47.29 5.00
N PRO A 145 -28.50 -46.66 6.16
CA PRO A 145 -28.94 -47.20 7.44
C PRO A 145 -30.47 -47.12 7.53
N ALA A 146 -31.08 -48.21 8.00
CA ALA A 146 -32.53 -48.39 8.12
C ALA A 146 -33.21 -47.25 8.89
N PRO A 147 -34.46 -46.89 8.54
CA PRO A 147 -35.19 -45.83 9.22
C PRO A 147 -35.47 -46.22 10.67
N PHE A 148 -35.13 -45.33 11.60
CA PHE A 148 -35.42 -45.47 13.02
C PHE A 148 -36.90 -45.82 13.24
N ALA A 149 -37.15 -47.01 13.78
CA ALA A 149 -38.47 -47.42 14.22
C ALA A 149 -38.85 -46.65 15.49
N ASP A 150 -40.04 -46.06 15.46
CA ASP A 150 -40.73 -45.44 16.60
C ASP A 150 -40.77 -46.37 17.81
N ALA A 151 -40.22 -45.91 18.94
CA ALA A 151 -40.50 -46.45 20.26
C ALA A 151 -41.21 -45.37 21.07
N ALA A 152 -42.54 -45.36 20.95
CA ALA A 152 -43.41 -44.62 21.87
C ALA A 152 -43.36 -45.24 23.28
N SER A 153 -43.65 -44.39 24.27
CA SER A 153 -44.12 -44.71 25.64
C SER A 153 -43.07 -44.66 26.77
N GLY A 154 -43.20 -43.62 27.61
CA GLY A 154 -42.56 -43.59 28.92
C GLY A 154 -42.45 -42.21 29.56
N ALA A 155 -43.57 -41.51 29.80
CA ALA A 155 -43.57 -40.29 30.59
C ALA A 155 -43.39 -40.61 32.10
N PRO A 156 -42.59 -39.83 32.84
CA PRO A 156 -42.80 -39.68 34.28
C PRO A 156 -43.33 -38.27 34.63
N LYS A 157 -44.56 -38.25 35.16
CA LYS A 157 -45.10 -37.14 35.95
C LYS A 157 -44.41 -37.15 37.32
N HIS A 158 -43.96 -36.00 37.83
CA HIS A 158 -43.92 -35.60 39.25
C HIS A 158 -43.53 -34.10 39.24
N THR A 159 -44.36 -33.09 39.56
CA THR A 159 -45.00 -32.71 40.84
C THR A 159 -44.07 -32.82 42.05
N LEU A 160 -43.22 -31.82 42.26
CA LEU A 160 -43.32 -30.77 43.29
C LEU A 160 -42.05 -29.89 43.25
#